data_AF-A0A895KV26-F1
#
_entry.id   AF-A0A895KV26-F1
#
_cell.length_a   1.000
_cell.length_b   1.000
_cell.length_c   1.000
_cell.angle_alpha   90.00
_cell.angle_beta   90.00
_cell.angle_gamma   90.00
#
_symmetry.space_group_name_H-M   'P 1'
#
loop_
_entity.id
_entity.type
_entity.pdbx_description
1 polymer ?
#
loop_
_entity_poly.entity_id
_entity_poly.type
_entity_poly.pdbx_seq_one_letter_code
_entity_poly.pdbx_strand_id
1 'polypeptide(L)'
;MQTKKYNINENLTLTPNLLKYYVSLFWADVFTQHKDNHFMLMCKVLFNNEIGSSEVKSIGQMRNVNYSDMNAYCEYLVNRLGILTDSYKDTKINQIIFTYFIRDGLAPENAKQLLIDPQYSCKSHSYNNAVLPISMNPIDYGQIDAQTKFDNYIRYVVSNKNFIYYIDIYNDYNIVQMKGSIDLQWKDTKISDNTFKRDIINNTIYFKDGAIVVKEKELKAQPMKTLSADVELINQTTVMAIDIETYLEDNVHKPFLIAGLINKDNYFHEFIKDSSQEAADVMINNFIARLIKFKDVKYVYAHNFSGFDGTFLLKYLINFNNTIFAKNEGLTFKTEPLIFNGRLISIKFKIKKGKQSRVIWFKDSYLMLPLSLRALGLAFNGDHIKTYLPFVNSYEGLLYVGDILDISYWKGIPQDEYNKIYSFFQNRKWSYQTESILYCYKDCKCLLEILNKFNNLVFKEFKVNVHDSLTLPSLAMKIFKAHFMKDNEIFKIVGRVEEDIREAYSGGCLHPS
;
A
#
# COMPACT_ATOMS: atom_id res chain seq x y z
N MET A 1 11.16 2.13 -28.08
CA MET A 1 11.19 3.57 -27.76
C MET A 1 12.62 3.94 -27.45
N GLN A 2 13.25 4.75 -28.28
CA GLN A 2 14.65 5.17 -28.12
C GLN A 2 14.70 6.61 -27.61
N THR A 3 15.83 6.99 -27.00
CA THR A 3 16.04 8.36 -26.52
C THR A 3 17.45 8.82 -26.85
N LYS A 4 17.57 10.04 -27.39
CA LYS A 4 18.83 10.75 -27.60
C LYS A 4 18.83 12.00 -26.73
N LYS A 5 19.85 12.15 -25.88
CA LYS A 5 20.01 13.28 -24.97
C LYS A 5 21.18 14.14 -25.41
N TYR A 6 21.00 15.45 -25.35
CA TYR A 6 22.04 16.43 -25.55
C TYR A 6 22.21 17.26 -24.28
N ASN A 7 23.38 17.17 -23.66
CA ASN A 7 23.74 18.00 -22.53
C ASN A 7 24.02 19.42 -23.01
N ILE A 8 23.54 20.39 -22.24
CA ILE A 8 23.82 21.80 -22.46
C ILE A 8 24.84 22.20 -21.38
N ASN A 9 26.06 22.54 -21.80
CA ASN A 9 27.18 22.80 -20.90
C ASN A 9 27.15 24.21 -20.28
N GLU A 10 26.06 24.96 -20.44
CA GLU A 10 25.95 26.36 -20.06
C GLU A 10 24.57 26.65 -19.44
N ASN A 11 24.50 27.68 -18.59
CA ASN A 11 23.29 28.19 -17.93
C ASN A 11 22.33 28.89 -18.93
N LEU A 12 22.04 28.25 -20.06
CA LEU A 12 21.22 28.80 -21.13
C LEU A 12 19.74 28.58 -20.83
N THR A 13 18.92 29.53 -21.29
CA THR A 13 17.48 29.39 -21.37
C THR A 13 17.08 28.84 -22.74
N LEU A 14 15.89 28.25 -22.82
CA LEU A 14 15.40 27.66 -24.05
C LEU A 14 14.99 28.76 -25.05
N THR A 15 15.76 28.92 -26.12
CA THR A 15 15.44 29.87 -27.20
C THR A 15 15.07 29.15 -28.51
N PRO A 16 14.34 29.79 -29.43
CA PRO A 16 14.07 29.24 -30.75
C PRO A 16 15.34 28.80 -31.51
N ASN A 17 16.43 29.57 -31.40
CA ASN A 17 17.69 29.26 -32.08
C ASN A 17 18.38 28.03 -31.48
N LEU A 18 18.40 27.93 -30.14
CA LEU A 18 18.92 26.77 -29.44
C LEU A 18 18.16 25.50 -29.82
N LEU A 19 16.83 25.60 -29.90
CA LEU A 19 15.98 24.47 -30.29
C LEU A 19 16.24 24.03 -31.73
N LYS A 20 16.31 24.97 -32.68
CA LYS A 20 16.68 24.69 -34.08
C LYS A 20 18.03 23.97 -34.17
N TYR A 21 19.03 24.45 -33.43
CA TYR A 21 20.36 23.85 -33.40
C TYR A 21 20.31 22.37 -32.96
N TYR A 22 19.66 22.06 -31.84
CA TYR A 22 19.59 20.68 -31.34
C TYR A 22 18.69 19.77 -32.18
N VAL A 23 17.67 20.31 -32.85
CA VAL A 23 16.92 19.54 -33.86
C VAL A 23 17.83 19.19 -35.04
N SER A 24 18.62 20.13 -35.56
CA SER A 24 19.57 19.84 -36.63
C SER A 24 20.63 18.80 -36.22
N LEU A 25 21.14 18.87 -34.98
CA LEU A 25 22.02 17.84 -34.42
C LEU A 25 21.34 16.48 -34.37
N PHE A 26 20.08 16.39 -33.91
CA PHE A 26 19.32 15.14 -33.93
C PHE A 26 19.14 14.57 -35.33
N TRP A 27 18.86 15.43 -36.31
CA TRP A 27 18.76 15.00 -37.71
C TRP A 27 20.07 14.43 -38.24
N ALA A 28 21.21 15.06 -37.91
CA ALA A 28 22.53 14.59 -38.29
C ALA A 28 22.89 13.27 -37.60
N ASP A 29 22.78 13.22 -36.28
CA ASP A 29 23.22 12.09 -35.43
C ASP A 29 22.40 10.82 -35.65
N VAL A 30 21.08 10.97 -35.82
CA VAL A 30 20.13 9.85 -35.74
C VAL A 30 19.41 9.66 -37.07
N PHE A 31 18.77 10.71 -37.59
CA PHE A 31 17.86 10.58 -38.73
C PHE A 31 18.62 10.26 -40.04
N THR A 32 19.85 10.74 -40.21
CA THR A 32 20.65 10.52 -41.42
C THR A 32 20.91 9.04 -41.72
N GLN A 33 20.87 8.17 -40.71
CA GLN A 33 21.04 6.71 -40.85
C GLN A 33 19.74 6.01 -41.33
N HIS A 34 18.62 6.73 -41.39
CA HIS A 34 17.27 6.18 -41.58
C HIS A 34 16.42 7.09 -42.49
N LYS A 35 16.99 7.54 -43.63
CA LYS A 35 16.36 8.53 -44.52
C LYS A 35 15.06 8.04 -45.16
N ASP A 36 14.92 6.73 -45.37
CA ASP A 36 13.76 6.10 -46.00
C ASP A 36 12.67 5.69 -44.99
N ASN A 37 12.91 5.96 -43.71
CA ASN A 37 11.99 5.70 -42.61
C ASN A 37 11.36 7.00 -42.11
N HIS A 38 10.24 6.87 -41.41
CA HIS A 38 9.68 7.97 -40.64
C HIS A 38 9.85 7.74 -39.15
N PHE A 39 9.93 8.85 -38.43
CA PHE A 39 10.10 8.84 -36.98
C PHE A 39 8.82 9.33 -36.32
N MET A 40 8.40 8.65 -35.25
CA MET A 40 7.48 9.22 -34.28
C MET A 40 8.30 9.98 -33.22
N LEU A 41 8.45 11.29 -33.36
CA LEU A 41 9.43 12.10 -32.65
C LEU A 41 8.79 13.06 -31.64
N MET A 42 9.34 13.11 -30.42
CA MET A 42 8.96 14.06 -29.37
C MET A 42 10.21 14.74 -28.80
N CYS A 43 10.12 16.06 -28.59
CA CYS A 43 11.17 16.86 -27.95
C CYS A 43 10.78 17.26 -26.53
N LYS A 44 11.69 17.01 -25.59
CA LYS A 44 11.57 17.33 -24.16
C LYS A 44 12.79 18.11 -23.69
N VAL A 45 12.65 18.76 -22.54
CA VAL A 45 13.67 19.61 -21.93
C VAL A 45 13.76 19.30 -20.44
N LEU A 46 14.99 19.15 -19.95
CA LEU A 46 15.29 19.01 -18.53
C LEU A 46 15.68 20.38 -17.97
N PHE A 47 14.92 20.89 -17.01
CA PHE A 47 15.19 22.17 -16.37
C PHE A 47 16.16 22.03 -15.18
N ASN A 48 16.96 23.08 -14.96
CA ASN A 48 17.82 23.20 -13.79
C ASN A 48 17.06 23.95 -12.70
N ASN A 49 16.50 23.23 -11.73
CA ASN A 49 15.87 23.85 -10.58
C ASN A 49 16.87 23.92 -9.43
N GLU A 50 16.99 25.09 -8.80
CA GLU A 50 17.91 25.34 -7.67
C GLU A 50 17.64 24.43 -6.46
N ILE A 51 16.47 23.77 -6.41
CA ILE A 51 16.00 22.90 -5.32
C ILE A 51 16.37 21.42 -5.55
N GLY A 52 17.21 21.11 -6.54
CA GLY A 52 17.73 19.75 -6.77
C GLY A 52 16.73 18.75 -7.38
N SER A 53 15.49 19.15 -7.65
CA SER A 53 14.52 18.36 -8.42
C SER A 53 14.64 18.68 -9.91
N SER A 54 15.19 17.77 -10.71
CA SER A 54 15.25 17.96 -12.16
C SER A 54 13.87 17.69 -12.78
N GLU A 55 13.25 18.71 -13.36
CA GLU A 55 11.93 18.59 -13.99
C GLU A 55 12.07 18.39 -15.50
N VAL A 56 11.45 17.33 -16.05
CA VAL A 56 11.40 17.10 -17.51
C VAL A 56 10.05 17.55 -18.05
N LYS A 57 10.04 18.46 -19.02
CA LYS A 57 8.81 18.87 -19.71
C LYS A 57 8.88 18.65 -21.22
N SER A 58 7.75 18.33 -21.84
CA SER A 58 7.64 18.19 -23.29
C SER A 58 7.30 19.53 -23.96
N ILE A 59 8.03 19.92 -25.01
CA ILE A 59 7.73 21.14 -25.79
C ILE A 59 6.46 20.95 -26.64
N GLY A 60 6.25 19.73 -27.13
CA GLY A 60 5.14 19.39 -28.00
C GLY A 60 4.70 17.94 -27.85
N GLN A 61 3.68 17.58 -28.61
CA GLN A 61 3.23 16.21 -28.75
C GLN A 61 4.17 15.42 -29.68
N MET A 62 4.05 14.10 -29.66
CA MET A 62 4.76 13.24 -30.60
C MET A 62 4.23 13.48 -32.03
N ARG A 63 5.13 13.61 -33.00
CA ARG A 63 4.80 13.85 -34.42
C ARG A 63 5.43 12.81 -35.32
N ASN A 64 4.74 12.46 -36.40
CA ASN A 64 5.36 11.71 -37.49
C ASN A 64 6.16 12.69 -38.33
N VAL A 65 7.43 12.39 -38.57
CA VAL A 65 8.35 13.22 -39.36
C VAL A 65 9.12 12.33 -40.32
N ASN A 66 9.34 12.79 -41.55
CA ASN A 66 10.28 12.23 -42.51
C ASN A 66 11.60 13.01 -42.43
N TYR A 67 12.66 12.49 -43.06
CA TYR A 67 13.96 13.17 -43.10
C TYR A 67 13.86 14.59 -43.70
N SER A 68 13.02 14.77 -44.73
CA SER A 68 12.76 16.06 -45.38
C SER A 68 12.06 17.09 -44.49
N ASP A 69 11.44 16.68 -43.39
CA ASP A 69 10.54 17.54 -42.61
C ASP A 69 11.26 18.32 -41.49
N MET A 70 12.60 18.36 -41.48
CA MET A 70 13.40 19.01 -40.42
C MET A 70 12.93 20.45 -40.15
N ASN A 71 12.77 21.25 -41.21
CA ASN A 71 12.39 22.65 -41.08
C ASN A 71 10.96 22.81 -40.54
N ALA A 72 10.01 22.00 -41.03
CA ALA A 72 8.63 22.01 -40.56
C ALA A 72 8.52 21.58 -39.08
N TYR A 73 9.31 20.58 -38.66
CA TYR A 73 9.36 20.17 -37.26
C TYR A 73 9.98 21.23 -36.35
N CYS A 74 11.03 21.91 -36.82
CA CYS A 74 11.59 23.08 -36.14
C CYS A 74 10.55 24.18 -35.95
N GLU A 75 9.83 24.57 -36.99
CA GLU A 75 8.79 25.59 -36.93
C GLU A 75 7.65 25.20 -35.99
N TYR A 76 7.21 23.93 -36.04
CA TYR A 76 6.24 23.38 -35.09
C TYR A 76 6.69 23.60 -33.64
N LEU A 77 7.92 23.20 -33.31
CA LEU A 77 8.43 23.32 -31.95
C LEU A 77 8.63 24.78 -31.51
N VAL A 78 9.07 25.66 -32.41
CA VAL A 78 9.22 27.10 -32.14
C VAL A 78 7.86 27.75 -31.89
N ASN A 79 6.85 27.44 -32.69
CA ASN A 79 5.48 27.93 -32.49
C ASN A 79 4.91 27.43 -31.16
N ARG A 80 5.18 26.17 -30.79
CA ARG A 80 4.80 25.63 -29.48
C ARG A 80 5.51 26.36 -28.34
N LEU A 81 6.81 26.62 -28.46
CA LEU A 81 7.57 27.39 -27.48
C LEU A 81 7.00 28.79 -27.27
N GLY A 82 6.46 29.42 -28.32
CA GLY A 82 5.77 30.72 -28.22
C GLY A 82 4.49 30.69 -27.38
N ILE A 83 3.79 29.56 -27.35
CA ILE A 83 2.52 29.36 -26.61
C ILE A 83 2.77 28.91 -25.16
N LEU A 84 3.90 28.25 -24.90
CA LEU A 84 4.25 27.77 -23.56
C LEU A 84 4.54 28.94 -22.61
N THR A 85 4.19 28.76 -21.33
CA THR A 85 4.32 29.78 -20.27
C THR A 85 5.74 30.34 -20.13
N ASP A 86 5.86 31.51 -19.49
CA ASP A 86 7.13 32.21 -19.24
C ASP A 86 8.17 31.33 -18.54
N SER A 87 7.75 30.32 -17.77
CA SER A 87 8.65 29.35 -17.13
C SER A 87 9.61 28.64 -18.09
N TYR A 88 9.24 28.43 -19.37
CA TYR A 88 10.16 27.84 -20.37
C TYR A 88 11.24 28.81 -20.85
N LYS A 89 10.96 30.12 -20.80
CA LYS A 89 11.84 31.18 -21.31
C LYS A 89 12.81 31.68 -20.24
N ASP A 90 12.39 31.66 -18.99
CA ASP A 90 13.17 32.24 -17.88
C ASP A 90 13.97 31.20 -17.10
N THR A 91 13.57 29.92 -17.18
CA THR A 91 14.25 28.83 -16.44
C THR A 91 15.40 28.26 -17.27
N LYS A 92 16.55 28.06 -16.62
CA LYS A 92 17.74 27.45 -17.23
C LYS A 92 17.50 25.96 -17.51
N ILE A 93 18.11 25.46 -18.58
CA ILE A 93 17.93 24.07 -19.03
C ILE A 93 19.26 23.31 -19.03
N ASN A 94 19.22 22.05 -18.59
CA ASN A 94 20.38 21.16 -18.53
C ASN A 94 20.48 20.26 -19.75
N GLN A 95 19.34 19.83 -20.32
CA GLN A 95 19.33 18.88 -21.43
C GLN A 95 18.18 19.12 -22.40
N ILE A 96 18.43 18.87 -23.69
CA ILE A 96 17.39 18.61 -24.68
C ILE A 96 17.34 17.11 -24.97
N ILE A 97 16.13 16.55 -24.93
CA ILE A 97 15.89 15.12 -24.98
C ILE A 97 14.93 14.82 -26.12
N PHE A 98 15.36 14.03 -27.09
CA PHE A 98 14.51 13.51 -28.15
C PHE A 98 14.13 12.07 -27.86
N THR A 99 12.84 11.78 -27.82
CA THR A 99 12.30 10.44 -27.69
C THR A 99 11.64 10.04 -29.00
N TYR A 100 11.99 8.86 -29.53
CA TYR A 100 11.53 8.46 -30.86
C TYR A 100 11.29 6.97 -31.07
N PHE A 101 10.51 6.66 -32.11
CA PHE A 101 10.38 5.35 -32.73
C PHE A 101 10.65 5.47 -34.22
N ILE A 102 11.29 4.46 -34.79
CA ILE A 102 11.54 4.37 -36.24
C ILE A 102 10.50 3.41 -36.81
N ARG A 103 9.91 3.78 -37.94
CA ARG A 103 8.96 2.95 -38.69
C ARG A 103 9.36 2.90 -40.15
N ASP A 104 9.12 1.76 -40.78
CA ASP A 104 9.44 1.56 -42.18
C ASP A 104 8.57 2.41 -43.10
N GLY A 105 9.20 2.93 -44.17
CA GLY A 105 8.58 3.82 -45.13
C GLY A 105 8.37 5.25 -44.65
N LEU A 106 7.88 6.11 -45.54
CA LEU A 106 7.60 7.52 -45.27
C LEU A 106 6.22 7.72 -44.62
N ALA A 107 6.12 8.68 -43.71
CA ALA A 107 4.86 9.11 -43.13
C ALA A 107 4.04 9.87 -44.20
N PRO A 108 2.74 9.55 -44.37
CA PRO A 108 1.86 10.29 -45.27
C PRO A 108 1.59 11.70 -44.72
N GLU A 109 1.38 12.68 -45.60
CA GLU A 109 1.26 14.11 -45.23
C GLU A 109 0.20 14.38 -44.14
N ASN A 110 -0.96 13.72 -44.24
CA ASN A 110 -2.04 13.85 -43.26
C ASN A 110 -1.66 13.33 -41.86
N ALA A 111 -0.67 12.44 -41.75
CA ALA A 111 -0.21 11.89 -40.47
C ALA A 111 0.88 12.72 -39.80
N LYS A 112 1.53 13.65 -40.52
CA LYS A 112 2.64 14.46 -39.99
C LYS A 112 2.15 15.52 -38.98
N GLN A 113 1.07 16.22 -39.31
CA GLN A 113 0.46 17.29 -38.48
C GLN A 113 1.46 18.35 -37.98
N LEU A 114 2.45 18.70 -38.81
CA LEU A 114 3.53 19.65 -38.48
C LEU A 114 3.10 21.11 -38.71
N LEU A 115 2.33 21.33 -39.76
CA LEU A 115 1.71 22.61 -40.07
C LEU A 115 0.34 22.62 -39.40
N ILE A 116 0.22 23.32 -38.27
CA ILE A 116 -1.10 23.70 -37.77
C ILE A 116 -1.58 24.80 -38.70
N ASP A 117 -2.53 24.49 -39.58
CA ASP A 117 -3.27 25.49 -40.33
C ASP A 117 -4.03 26.38 -39.32
N PRO A 118 -3.69 27.67 -39.16
CA PRO A 118 -4.38 28.56 -38.24
C PRO A 118 -5.85 28.79 -38.62
N GLN A 119 -6.27 28.42 -39.83
CA GLN A 119 -7.57 28.82 -40.36
C GLN A 119 -8.68 27.77 -40.18
N TYR A 120 -8.38 26.51 -39.85
CA TYR A 120 -9.41 25.54 -39.51
C TYR A 120 -8.90 24.48 -38.52
N SER A 121 -9.31 24.55 -37.26
CA SER A 121 -9.85 23.37 -36.58
C SER A 121 -10.39 23.77 -35.22
N CYS A 122 -11.71 23.62 -35.07
CA CYS A 122 -12.30 23.31 -33.79
C CYS A 122 -11.51 22.13 -33.20
N LYS A 123 -10.64 22.42 -32.22
CA LYS A 123 -9.91 21.40 -31.48
C LYS A 123 -10.97 20.62 -30.74
N SER A 124 -11.12 19.34 -31.01
CA SER A 124 -12.05 18.50 -30.26
C SER A 124 -11.33 17.86 -29.08
N HIS A 125 -12.09 17.37 -28.09
CA HIS A 125 -11.57 16.54 -27.02
C HIS A 125 -12.38 15.28 -26.86
N SER A 126 -11.72 14.21 -26.43
CA SER A 126 -12.38 12.93 -26.18
C SER A 126 -12.98 12.91 -24.76
N TYR A 127 -14.26 12.54 -24.66
CA TYR A 127 -14.98 12.34 -23.41
C TYR A 127 -15.96 11.16 -23.53
N ASN A 128 -15.80 10.12 -22.70
CA ASN A 128 -16.62 8.90 -22.75
C ASN A 128 -16.82 8.33 -24.17
N ASN A 129 -15.73 8.19 -24.93
CA ASN A 129 -15.70 7.76 -26.33
C ASN A 129 -16.38 8.70 -27.35
N ALA A 130 -16.94 9.83 -26.91
CA ALA A 130 -17.39 10.90 -27.80
C ALA A 130 -16.26 11.88 -28.08
N VAL A 131 -16.22 12.43 -29.30
CA VAL A 131 -15.31 13.50 -29.70
C VAL A 131 -16.11 14.79 -29.68
N LEU A 132 -15.89 15.62 -28.66
CA LEU A 132 -16.66 16.84 -28.41
C LEU A 132 -15.88 18.08 -28.87
N PRO A 133 -16.52 19.05 -29.54
CA PRO A 133 -15.93 20.35 -29.84
C PRO A 133 -15.41 21.09 -28.60
N ILE A 134 -14.23 21.71 -28.69
CA ILE A 134 -13.75 22.76 -27.76
C ILE A 134 -14.26 24.11 -28.29
N SER A 135 -15.57 24.30 -28.25
CA SER A 135 -16.22 25.53 -28.67
C SER A 135 -17.59 25.69 -28.05
N MET A 136 -18.03 26.95 -27.93
CA MET A 136 -19.39 27.35 -27.61
C MET A 136 -20.23 27.70 -28.86
N ASN A 137 -19.62 27.72 -30.05
CA ASN A 137 -20.35 28.03 -31.29
C ASN A 137 -21.07 26.78 -31.84
N PRO A 138 -22.40 26.82 -32.08
CA PRO A 138 -23.14 25.69 -32.64
C PRO A 138 -22.58 25.11 -33.93
N ILE A 139 -22.01 25.94 -34.81
CA ILE A 139 -21.46 25.50 -36.11
C ILE A 139 -20.33 24.49 -35.93
N ASP A 140 -19.59 24.59 -34.82
CA ASP A 140 -18.48 23.68 -34.53
C ASP A 140 -18.94 22.26 -34.13
N TYR A 141 -20.24 22.06 -33.90
CA TYR A 141 -20.83 20.75 -33.57
C TYR A 141 -21.28 19.96 -34.81
N GLY A 142 -21.50 20.63 -35.94
CA GLY A 142 -22.01 20.02 -37.17
C GLY A 142 -22.86 20.95 -38.02
N GLN A 143 -23.75 20.37 -38.82
CA GLN A 143 -24.70 21.10 -39.65
C GLN A 143 -25.86 21.60 -38.79
N ILE A 144 -26.18 22.90 -38.86
CA ILE A 144 -27.37 23.47 -38.21
C ILE A 144 -28.61 23.06 -39.02
N ASP A 145 -29.47 22.25 -38.41
CA ASP A 145 -30.71 21.77 -39.02
C ASP A 145 -31.89 22.71 -38.71
N ALA A 146 -31.90 23.32 -37.52
CA ALA A 146 -32.94 24.26 -37.12
C ALA A 146 -32.43 25.30 -36.10
N GLN A 147 -33.07 26.46 -36.09
CA GLN A 147 -32.85 27.53 -35.12
C GLN A 147 -34.20 28.10 -34.64
N THR A 148 -34.40 28.15 -33.34
CA THR A 148 -35.64 28.67 -32.72
C THR A 148 -35.29 29.70 -31.65
N LYS A 149 -35.89 30.89 -31.72
CA LYS A 149 -35.70 31.95 -30.72
C LYS A 149 -36.76 31.83 -29.62
N PHE A 150 -36.32 31.82 -28.38
CA PHE A 150 -37.15 31.91 -27.17
C PHE A 150 -36.87 33.25 -26.47
N ASP A 151 -37.65 33.58 -25.44
CA ASP A 151 -37.54 34.86 -24.73
C ASP A 151 -36.13 35.11 -24.16
N ASN A 152 -35.49 34.05 -23.64
CA ASN A 152 -34.23 34.16 -22.90
C ASN A 152 -33.04 33.46 -23.56
N TYR A 153 -33.25 32.73 -24.66
CA TYR A 153 -32.20 31.95 -25.32
C TYR A 153 -32.53 31.66 -26.79
N ILE A 154 -31.52 31.25 -27.55
CA ILE A 154 -31.68 30.72 -28.91
C ILE A 154 -31.32 29.24 -28.88
N ARG A 155 -32.23 28.39 -29.36
CA ARG A 155 -31.98 26.96 -29.52
C ARG A 155 -31.49 26.67 -30.94
N TYR A 156 -30.39 25.96 -31.03
CA TYR A 156 -29.92 25.34 -32.27
C TYR A 156 -30.11 23.83 -32.18
N VAL A 157 -30.62 23.24 -33.26
CA VAL A 157 -30.56 21.79 -33.50
C VAL A 157 -29.46 21.57 -34.51
N VAL A 158 -28.42 20.85 -34.10
CA VAL A 158 -27.22 20.61 -34.90
C VAL A 158 -27.02 19.12 -35.04
N SER A 159 -26.82 18.60 -36.24
CA SER A 159 -26.49 17.19 -36.45
C SER A 159 -25.09 17.02 -37.03
N ASN A 160 -24.47 15.90 -36.66
CA ASN A 160 -23.35 15.35 -37.40
C ASN A 160 -23.64 13.88 -37.71
N LYS A 161 -22.69 13.18 -38.34
CA LYS A 161 -22.88 11.78 -38.76
C LYS A 161 -23.37 10.84 -37.65
N ASN A 162 -23.06 11.14 -36.39
CA ASN A 162 -23.25 10.21 -35.27
C ASN A 162 -24.24 10.73 -34.22
N PHE A 163 -24.46 12.03 -34.12
CA PHE A 163 -25.19 12.64 -33.00
C PHE A 163 -26.06 13.82 -33.42
N ILE A 164 -27.11 14.05 -32.64
CA ILE A 164 -27.93 15.26 -32.70
C ILE A 164 -27.69 16.05 -31.41
N TYR A 165 -27.40 17.34 -31.54
CA TYR A 165 -27.18 18.27 -30.45
C TYR A 165 -28.32 19.29 -30.39
N TYR A 166 -28.82 19.52 -29.18
CA TYR A 166 -29.68 20.65 -28.86
C TYR A 166 -28.84 21.64 -28.04
N ILE A 167 -28.59 22.83 -28.60
CA ILE A 167 -27.72 23.84 -28.00
C ILE A 167 -28.54 25.08 -27.69
N ASP A 168 -28.79 25.32 -26.40
CA ASP A 168 -29.46 26.52 -25.91
C ASP A 168 -28.42 27.57 -25.53
N ILE A 169 -28.35 28.66 -26.29
CA ILE A 169 -27.42 29.76 -26.07
C ILE A 169 -28.07 30.88 -25.25
N TYR A 170 -27.50 31.16 -24.09
CA TYR A 170 -27.80 32.32 -23.23
C TYR A 170 -26.66 33.34 -23.33
N ASN A 171 -26.78 34.48 -22.65
CA ASN A 171 -25.76 35.55 -22.69
C ASN A 171 -24.36 35.06 -22.28
N ASP A 172 -24.27 34.30 -21.18
CA ASP A 172 -22.98 33.93 -20.58
C ASP A 172 -22.73 32.41 -20.56
N TYR A 173 -23.67 31.61 -21.04
CA TYR A 173 -23.54 30.15 -21.03
C TYR A 173 -24.38 29.47 -22.10
N ASN A 174 -23.98 28.24 -22.44
CA ASN A 174 -24.76 27.32 -23.25
C ASN A 174 -25.18 26.11 -22.42
N ILE A 175 -26.37 25.57 -22.68
CA ILE A 175 -26.76 24.23 -22.26
C ILE A 175 -26.79 23.36 -23.50
N VAL A 176 -26.00 22.30 -23.52
CA VAL A 176 -25.94 21.38 -24.65
C VAL A 176 -26.44 20.00 -24.24
N GLN A 177 -27.34 19.44 -25.04
CA GLN A 177 -27.82 18.07 -24.92
C GLN A 177 -27.45 17.30 -26.18
N MET A 178 -26.70 16.22 -26.04
CA MET A 178 -26.35 15.29 -27.12
C MET A 178 -27.26 14.07 -27.02
N LYS A 179 -27.95 13.74 -28.12
CA LYS A 179 -28.80 12.56 -28.28
C LYS A 179 -28.19 11.59 -29.29
N GLY A 180 -28.28 10.30 -29.02
CA GLY A 180 -27.75 9.24 -29.89
C GLY A 180 -27.45 7.96 -29.12
N SER A 181 -26.30 7.34 -29.39
CA SER A 181 -25.87 6.11 -28.70
C SER A 181 -25.59 6.31 -27.20
N ILE A 182 -25.28 7.55 -26.81
CA ILE A 182 -25.09 7.97 -25.42
C ILE A 182 -25.76 9.32 -25.27
N ASP A 183 -26.69 9.42 -24.32
CA ASP A 183 -27.30 10.69 -23.95
C ASP A 183 -26.39 11.43 -22.97
N LEU A 184 -25.93 12.62 -23.35
CA LEU A 184 -25.09 13.49 -22.51
C LEU A 184 -25.68 14.88 -22.44
N GLN A 185 -25.47 15.55 -21.30
CA GLN A 185 -25.79 16.95 -21.12
C GLN A 185 -24.63 17.65 -20.41
N TRP A 186 -24.32 18.87 -20.84
CA TRP A 186 -23.33 19.72 -20.18
C TRP A 186 -23.70 21.20 -20.27
N LYS A 187 -23.03 21.98 -19.43
CA LYS A 187 -23.12 23.44 -19.43
C LYS A 187 -21.76 24.04 -19.79
N ASP A 188 -21.71 24.86 -20.82
CA ASP A 188 -20.53 25.66 -21.15
C ASP A 188 -20.73 27.07 -20.60
N THR A 189 -19.86 27.56 -19.72
CA THR A 189 -19.95 28.90 -19.12
C THR A 189 -18.78 29.75 -19.60
N LYS A 190 -19.08 30.89 -20.24
CA LYS A 190 -18.08 31.87 -20.69
C LYS A 190 -17.40 32.48 -19.46
N ILE A 191 -16.07 32.56 -19.49
CA ILE A 191 -15.25 33.21 -18.45
C ILE A 191 -14.67 34.51 -19.02
N SER A 192 -14.16 34.46 -20.26
CA SER A 192 -13.69 35.61 -21.04
C SER A 192 -13.79 35.28 -22.53
N ASP A 193 -13.36 36.17 -23.43
CA ASP A 193 -13.57 35.98 -24.88
C ASP A 193 -12.96 34.69 -25.44
N ASN A 194 -11.78 34.31 -24.96
CA ASN A 194 -11.12 33.05 -25.36
C ASN A 194 -11.10 31.99 -24.26
N THR A 195 -11.93 32.11 -23.22
CA THR A 195 -11.91 31.17 -22.09
C THR A 195 -13.33 30.82 -21.67
N PHE A 196 -13.58 29.53 -21.55
CA PHE A 196 -14.83 29.02 -21.02
C PHE A 196 -14.57 27.73 -20.24
N LYS A 197 -15.51 27.35 -19.39
CA LYS A 197 -15.50 26.04 -18.73
C LYS A 197 -16.68 25.20 -19.18
N ARG A 198 -16.51 23.88 -19.19
CA ARG A 198 -17.56 22.90 -19.43
C ARG A 198 -17.77 22.05 -18.19
N ASP A 199 -18.96 22.17 -17.60
CA ASP A 199 -19.43 21.30 -16.52
C ASP A 199 -20.20 20.11 -17.16
N ILE A 200 -19.58 18.92 -17.20
CA ILE A 200 -20.13 17.69 -17.83
C ILE A 200 -20.08 16.51 -16.86
N ILE A 201 -21.25 15.98 -16.49
CA ILE A 201 -21.43 14.94 -15.46
C ILE A 201 -20.78 15.36 -14.12
N ASN A 202 -19.57 14.86 -13.83
CA ASN A 202 -18.79 15.15 -12.62
C ASN A 202 -17.41 15.73 -12.95
N ASN A 203 -17.24 16.25 -14.17
CA ASN A 203 -16.00 16.87 -14.61
C ASN A 203 -16.24 18.34 -14.95
N THR A 204 -15.30 19.18 -14.57
CA THR A 204 -15.21 20.57 -15.03
C THR A 204 -13.96 20.71 -15.88
N ILE A 205 -14.12 21.09 -17.14
CA ILE A 205 -13.02 21.21 -18.10
C ILE A 205 -12.87 22.67 -18.45
N TYR A 206 -11.70 23.24 -18.22
CA TYR A 206 -11.39 24.62 -18.56
C TYR A 206 -10.67 24.67 -19.90
N PHE A 207 -11.15 25.53 -20.78
CA PHE A 207 -10.58 25.75 -22.10
C PHE A 207 -10.09 27.17 -22.25
N LYS A 208 -8.90 27.34 -22.81
CA LYS A 208 -8.30 28.63 -23.16
C LYS A 208 -7.66 28.55 -24.54
N ASP A 209 -8.01 29.48 -25.43
CA ASP A 209 -7.47 29.56 -26.81
C ASP A 209 -7.62 28.22 -27.58
N GLY A 210 -8.79 27.58 -27.41
CA GLY A 210 -9.14 26.29 -28.00
C GLY A 210 -8.42 25.08 -27.39
N ALA A 211 -7.66 25.22 -26.31
CA ALA A 211 -6.95 24.11 -25.66
C ALA A 211 -7.50 23.83 -24.25
N ILE A 212 -7.46 22.57 -23.83
CA ILE A 212 -7.72 22.21 -22.43
C ILE A 212 -6.56 22.69 -21.58
N VAL A 213 -6.85 23.47 -20.54
CA VAL A 213 -5.85 23.94 -19.56
C VAL A 213 -5.97 23.23 -18.22
N VAL A 214 -7.19 22.94 -17.77
CA VAL A 214 -7.44 22.29 -16.47
C VAL A 214 -8.61 21.30 -16.61
N LYS A 215 -8.51 20.17 -15.91
CA LYS A 215 -9.61 19.22 -15.71
C LYS A 215 -9.79 18.97 -14.23
N GLU A 216 -10.94 19.33 -13.69
CA GLU A 216 -11.37 18.99 -12.35
C GLU A 216 -12.34 17.82 -12.45
N LYS A 217 -12.27 16.90 -11.49
CA LYS A 217 -13.17 15.75 -11.39
C LYS A 217 -13.65 15.61 -9.96
N GLU A 218 -14.95 15.69 -9.77
CA GLU A 218 -15.56 15.41 -8.48
C GLU A 218 -15.59 13.89 -8.24
N LEU A 219 -14.95 13.46 -7.15
CA LEU A 219 -14.89 12.07 -6.75
C LEU A 219 -15.79 11.84 -5.55
N LYS A 220 -16.71 10.87 -5.67
CA LYS A 220 -17.48 10.39 -4.52
C LYS A 220 -16.57 9.56 -3.63
N ALA A 221 -16.14 10.14 -2.51
CA ALA A 221 -15.35 9.45 -1.51
C ALA A 221 -16.18 9.21 -0.24
N GLN A 222 -15.98 8.06 0.40
CA GLN A 222 -16.62 7.79 1.68
C GLN A 222 -15.75 8.31 2.83
N PRO A 223 -16.30 9.06 3.78
CA PRO A 223 -15.55 9.48 4.96
C PRO A 223 -15.15 8.28 5.81
N MET A 224 -14.01 8.38 6.47
CA MET A 224 -13.61 7.45 7.52
C MET A 224 -14.54 7.62 8.72
N LYS A 225 -15.08 6.51 9.21
CA LYS A 225 -15.93 6.50 10.40
C LYS A 225 -15.09 6.70 11.65
N THR A 226 -15.46 7.62 12.52
CA THR A 226 -14.96 7.73 13.90
C THR A 226 -15.28 6.46 14.69
N LEU A 227 -14.59 6.30 15.81
CA LEU A 227 -14.85 5.23 16.76
C LEU A 227 -15.21 5.84 18.11
N SER A 228 -15.99 5.14 18.92
CA SER A 228 -16.17 5.50 20.31
C SER A 228 -14.99 4.98 21.14
N ALA A 229 -14.65 5.70 22.20
CA ALA A 229 -13.80 5.15 23.26
C ALA A 229 -14.44 3.90 23.87
N ASP A 230 -13.61 2.99 24.37
CA ASP A 230 -14.05 1.79 25.07
C ASP A 230 -14.51 2.19 26.49
N VAL A 231 -15.73 1.77 26.87
CA VAL A 231 -16.39 2.21 28.12
C VAL A 231 -15.75 1.59 29.36
N GLU A 232 -15.31 0.34 29.25
CA GLU A 232 -14.70 -0.40 30.35
C GLU A 232 -13.35 -0.95 29.94
N LEU A 233 -12.39 -0.88 30.87
CA LEU A 233 -11.20 -1.72 30.76
C LEU A 233 -11.76 -3.12 30.83
N ILE A 234 -11.62 -3.92 29.76
CA ILE A 234 -12.18 -5.26 29.79
C ILE A 234 -11.34 -6.09 30.76
N ASN A 235 -11.57 -5.92 32.06
CA ASN A 235 -11.04 -6.72 33.16
C ASN A 235 -11.50 -8.19 33.05
N GLN A 236 -12.43 -8.47 32.13
CA GLN A 236 -13.00 -9.79 31.84
C GLN A 236 -12.45 -10.44 30.56
N THR A 237 -11.56 -9.77 29.81
CA THR A 237 -10.96 -10.43 28.64
C THR A 237 -9.84 -11.32 29.13
N THR A 238 -10.12 -12.61 29.22
CA THR A 238 -9.12 -13.60 29.57
C THR A 238 -8.15 -13.75 28.39
N VAL A 239 -6.94 -13.22 28.59
CA VAL A 239 -5.81 -13.38 27.69
C VAL A 239 -5.00 -14.59 28.14
N MET A 240 -4.50 -15.37 27.19
CA MET A 240 -3.53 -16.42 27.45
C MET A 240 -2.22 -16.07 26.75
N ALA A 241 -1.09 -16.21 27.46
CA ALA A 241 0.23 -16.26 26.85
C ALA A 241 0.60 -17.72 26.58
N ILE A 242 1.22 -17.99 25.44
CA ILE A 242 1.73 -19.31 25.04
C ILE A 242 3.15 -19.20 24.53
N ASP A 243 3.84 -20.33 24.51
CA ASP A 243 5.20 -20.45 24.01
C ASP A 243 5.47 -21.92 23.60
N ILE A 244 6.27 -22.12 22.55
CA ILE A 244 6.64 -23.43 22.03
C ILE A 244 8.16 -23.56 22.01
N GLU A 245 8.66 -24.58 22.69
CA GLU A 245 10.08 -24.93 22.63
C GLU A 245 10.35 -26.03 21.62
N THR A 246 11.49 -25.91 20.94
CA THR A 246 11.91 -26.83 19.87
C THR A 246 13.34 -27.30 20.08
N TYR A 247 13.64 -28.51 19.62
CA TYR A 247 15.01 -28.99 19.44
C TYR A 247 15.31 -29.07 17.93
N LEU A 248 16.59 -29.03 17.57
CA LEU A 248 17.00 -29.25 16.18
C LEU A 248 17.34 -30.73 15.99
N GLU A 249 16.74 -31.34 14.98
CA GLU A 249 17.11 -32.65 14.47
C GLU A 249 17.21 -32.55 12.96
N ASP A 250 18.37 -32.89 12.39
CA ASP A 250 18.66 -32.75 10.96
C ASP A 250 18.38 -31.35 10.38
N ASN A 251 18.72 -30.30 11.16
CA ASN A 251 18.42 -28.89 10.85
C ASN A 251 16.92 -28.54 10.73
N VAL A 252 16.05 -29.43 11.20
CA VAL A 252 14.61 -29.19 11.28
C VAL A 252 14.22 -28.96 12.73
N HIS A 253 13.51 -27.86 12.98
CA HIS A 253 12.94 -27.57 14.29
C HIS A 253 11.77 -28.53 14.58
N LYS A 254 11.88 -29.28 15.67
CA LYS A 254 10.82 -30.18 16.16
C LYS A 254 10.31 -29.69 17.51
N PRO A 255 9.00 -29.41 17.65
CA PRO A 255 8.44 -28.96 18.91
C PRO A 255 8.43 -30.09 19.94
N PHE A 256 8.96 -29.82 21.14
CA PHE A 256 9.01 -30.80 22.23
C PHE A 256 8.20 -30.38 23.47
N LEU A 257 7.86 -29.10 23.57
CA LEU A 257 7.10 -28.53 24.68
C LEU A 257 6.23 -27.39 24.15
N ILE A 258 4.99 -27.35 24.61
CA ILE A 258 4.11 -26.19 24.45
C ILE A 258 3.47 -25.88 25.80
N ALA A 259 3.46 -24.60 26.16
CA ALA A 259 2.86 -24.15 27.40
C ALA A 259 1.87 -23.00 27.20
N GLY A 260 0.98 -22.82 28.19
CA GLY A 260 -0.04 -21.80 28.21
C GLY A 260 -0.29 -21.29 29.62
N LEU A 261 -0.40 -19.97 29.76
CA LEU A 261 -0.67 -19.28 31.02
C LEU A 261 -1.80 -18.27 30.83
N ILE A 262 -2.85 -18.39 31.63
CA ILE A 262 -3.96 -17.43 31.67
C ILE A 262 -3.81 -16.46 32.84
N ASN A 263 -3.47 -16.99 34.00
CA ASN A 263 -3.24 -16.26 35.24
C ASN A 263 -2.35 -17.13 36.15
N LYS A 264 -2.05 -16.66 37.37
CA LYS A 264 -1.14 -17.35 38.29
C LYS A 264 -1.54 -18.80 38.59
N ASP A 265 -2.84 -19.11 38.57
CA ASP A 265 -3.38 -20.42 38.96
C ASP A 265 -3.66 -21.33 37.75
N ASN A 266 -3.63 -20.79 36.54
CA ASN A 266 -4.01 -21.49 35.31
C ASN A 266 -2.82 -21.56 34.35
N TYR A 267 -1.82 -22.33 34.77
CA TYR A 267 -0.70 -22.76 33.93
C TYR A 267 -0.89 -24.22 33.50
N PHE A 268 -0.58 -24.52 32.24
CA PHE A 268 -0.49 -25.88 31.76
C PHE A 268 0.52 -26.01 30.64
N HIS A 269 1.01 -27.23 30.47
CA HIS A 269 1.94 -27.58 29.41
C HIS A 269 1.67 -29.00 28.91
N GLU A 270 2.15 -29.29 27.71
CA GLU A 270 2.26 -30.64 27.15
C GLU A 270 3.72 -30.82 26.70
N PHE A 271 4.27 -32.00 26.92
CA PHE A 271 5.64 -32.37 26.58
C PHE A 271 5.62 -33.67 25.76
N ILE A 272 6.50 -33.81 24.77
CA ILE A 272 6.56 -35.02 23.93
C ILE A 272 6.93 -36.26 24.75
N LYS A 273 6.37 -37.42 24.39
CA LYS A 273 6.60 -38.68 25.12
C LYS A 273 7.72 -39.54 24.51
N ASP A 274 8.04 -39.28 23.25
CA ASP A 274 9.05 -39.97 22.46
C ASP A 274 9.48 -39.07 21.29
N SER A 275 10.46 -39.50 20.48
CA SER A 275 11.03 -38.76 19.36
C SER A 275 10.21 -38.82 18.06
N SER A 276 9.06 -39.52 18.05
CA SER A 276 8.24 -39.67 16.85
C SER A 276 7.55 -38.37 16.45
N GLN A 277 7.22 -38.23 15.17
CA GLN A 277 6.43 -37.10 14.69
C GLN A 277 5.02 -37.11 15.30
N GLU A 278 4.48 -38.31 15.52
CA GLU A 278 3.20 -38.55 16.16
C GLU A 278 3.16 -38.00 17.59
N ALA A 279 4.26 -38.06 18.34
CA ALA A 279 4.33 -37.51 19.69
C ALA A 279 4.16 -35.99 19.72
N ALA A 280 4.79 -35.26 18.79
CA ALA A 280 4.59 -33.82 18.62
C ALA A 280 3.14 -33.49 18.26
N ASP A 281 2.53 -34.30 17.39
CA ASP A 281 1.14 -34.12 16.98
C ASP A 281 0.17 -34.36 18.13
N VAL A 282 0.39 -35.40 18.94
CA VAL A 282 -0.40 -35.68 20.15
C VAL A 282 -0.23 -34.55 21.18
N MET A 283 1.00 -34.10 21.41
CA MET A 283 1.31 -33.00 22.34
C MET A 283 0.51 -31.74 22.00
N ILE A 284 0.59 -31.28 20.74
CA ILE A 284 -0.08 -30.03 20.33
C ILE A 284 -1.61 -30.20 20.30
N ASN A 285 -2.12 -31.35 19.87
CA ASN A 285 -3.56 -31.61 19.91
C ASN A 285 -4.12 -31.65 21.34
N ASN A 286 -3.39 -32.25 22.29
CA ASN A 286 -3.76 -32.23 23.71
C ASN A 286 -3.78 -30.81 24.26
N PHE A 287 -2.77 -30.01 23.90
CA PHE A 287 -2.70 -28.61 24.29
C PHE A 287 -3.92 -27.83 23.77
N ILE A 288 -4.25 -27.95 22.48
CA ILE A 288 -5.41 -27.29 21.87
C ILE A 288 -6.72 -27.78 22.53
N ALA A 289 -6.87 -29.09 22.77
CA ALA A 289 -8.03 -29.65 23.47
C ALA A 289 -8.20 -29.05 24.87
N ARG A 290 -7.08 -28.86 25.61
CA ARG A 290 -7.08 -28.22 26.93
C ARG A 290 -7.39 -26.73 26.85
N LEU A 291 -6.81 -26.00 25.91
CA LEU A 291 -7.14 -24.60 25.59
C LEU A 291 -8.64 -24.42 25.34
N ILE A 292 -9.27 -25.34 24.59
CA ILE A 292 -10.70 -25.26 24.27
C ILE A 292 -11.60 -25.41 25.51
N LYS A 293 -11.11 -25.97 26.61
CA LYS A 293 -11.90 -26.07 27.86
C LYS A 293 -12.02 -24.72 28.58
N PHE A 294 -11.11 -23.78 28.32
CA PHE A 294 -11.18 -22.43 28.87
C PHE A 294 -12.14 -21.57 28.03
N LYS A 295 -13.39 -21.44 28.49
CA LYS A 295 -14.47 -20.78 27.74
C LYS A 295 -14.26 -19.28 27.59
N ASP A 296 -13.65 -18.65 28.59
CA ASP A 296 -13.49 -17.19 28.67
C ASP A 296 -12.28 -16.66 27.90
N VAL A 297 -11.37 -17.55 27.48
CA VAL A 297 -10.19 -17.16 26.69
C VAL A 297 -10.62 -16.71 25.30
N LYS A 298 -10.36 -15.44 25.00
CA LYS A 298 -10.65 -14.81 23.70
C LYS A 298 -9.39 -14.55 22.88
N TYR A 299 -8.29 -14.21 23.55
CA TYR A 299 -7.02 -13.88 22.90
C TYR A 299 -5.90 -14.76 23.44
N VAL A 300 -5.12 -15.32 22.53
CA VAL A 300 -3.93 -16.13 22.79
C VAL A 300 -2.75 -15.43 22.13
N TYR A 301 -1.71 -15.11 22.89
CA TYR A 301 -0.52 -14.43 22.40
C TYR A 301 0.70 -15.34 22.51
N ALA A 302 1.49 -15.39 21.44
CA ALA A 302 2.90 -15.78 21.53
C ALA A 302 3.78 -14.57 21.18
N HIS A 303 5.04 -14.59 21.58
CA HIS A 303 5.99 -13.53 21.23
C HIS A 303 6.79 -13.93 20.00
N ASN A 304 6.64 -13.16 18.90
CA ASN A 304 7.07 -13.55 17.56
C ASN A 304 6.27 -14.73 16.97
N PHE A 305 4.98 -14.80 17.31
CA PHE A 305 4.04 -15.82 16.81
C PHE A 305 4.10 -15.96 15.29
N SER A 306 4.09 -14.83 14.58
CA SER A 306 4.06 -14.79 13.12
C SER A 306 5.32 -15.35 12.46
N GLY A 307 6.45 -15.31 13.17
CA GLY A 307 7.74 -15.78 12.68
C GLY A 307 8.08 -17.20 13.10
N PHE A 308 7.39 -17.76 14.11
CA PHE A 308 7.75 -19.06 14.70
C PHE A 308 6.56 -19.89 15.17
N ASP A 309 5.99 -19.64 16.36
CA ASP A 309 4.98 -20.52 16.97
C ASP A 309 3.74 -20.73 16.07
N GLY A 310 3.33 -19.66 15.39
CA GLY A 310 2.17 -19.67 14.51
C GLY A 310 2.32 -20.57 13.30
N THR A 311 3.54 -20.75 12.78
CA THR A 311 3.78 -21.67 11.65
C THR A 311 3.62 -23.12 12.10
N PHE A 312 4.06 -23.46 13.31
CA PHE A 312 3.82 -24.78 13.90
C PHE A 312 2.34 -25.00 14.18
N LEU A 313 1.67 -24.06 14.85
CA LEU A 313 0.27 -24.22 15.26
C LEU A 313 -0.72 -24.29 14.10
N LEU A 314 -0.45 -23.57 12.99
CA LEU A 314 -1.40 -23.46 11.89
C LEU A 314 -1.81 -24.83 11.32
N LYS A 315 -0.86 -25.75 11.11
CA LYS A 315 -1.17 -27.08 10.57
C LYS A 315 -2.10 -27.88 11.50
N TYR A 316 -1.91 -27.76 12.81
CA TYR A 316 -2.73 -28.43 13.81
C TYR A 316 -4.13 -27.83 13.92
N LEU A 317 -4.23 -26.50 13.92
CA LEU A 317 -5.51 -25.80 13.97
C LEU A 317 -6.38 -26.07 12.73
N ILE A 318 -5.79 -26.20 11.54
CA ILE A 318 -6.53 -26.55 10.31
C ILE A 318 -7.09 -27.98 10.41
N ASN A 319 -6.28 -28.92 10.91
CA ASN A 319 -6.63 -30.34 10.94
C ASN A 319 -7.40 -30.76 12.21
N PHE A 320 -7.67 -29.83 13.14
CA PHE A 320 -8.23 -30.16 14.45
C PHE A 320 -9.61 -30.83 14.40
N ASN A 321 -10.41 -30.58 13.36
CA ASN A 321 -11.68 -31.27 13.13
C ASN A 321 -11.55 -32.81 13.02
N ASN A 322 -10.38 -33.30 12.61
CA ASN A 322 -10.14 -34.73 12.42
C ASN A 322 -9.83 -35.48 13.72
N THR A 323 -9.60 -34.74 14.83
CA THR A 323 -9.24 -35.32 16.12
C THR A 323 -10.40 -36.07 16.77
N ILE A 324 -10.08 -37.06 17.60
CA ILE A 324 -11.06 -37.78 18.42
C ILE A 324 -11.79 -36.82 19.37
N PHE A 325 -11.08 -35.84 19.92
CA PHE A 325 -11.66 -34.80 20.77
C PHE A 325 -12.78 -34.03 20.06
N ALA A 326 -12.54 -33.54 18.83
CA ALA A 326 -13.54 -32.81 18.07
C ALA A 326 -14.81 -33.62 17.82
N LYS A 327 -14.64 -34.89 17.44
CA LYS A 327 -15.74 -35.84 17.17
C LYS A 327 -16.55 -36.13 18.43
N ASN A 328 -15.87 -36.44 19.54
CA ASN A 328 -16.52 -36.78 20.80
C ASN A 328 -17.28 -35.60 21.43
N GLU A 329 -16.72 -34.38 21.32
CA GLU A 329 -17.36 -33.18 21.88
C GLU A 329 -18.49 -32.62 21.01
N GLY A 330 -18.68 -33.15 19.80
CA GLY A 330 -19.63 -32.64 18.81
C GLY A 330 -19.31 -31.19 18.40
N LEU A 331 -18.02 -30.85 18.34
CA LEU A 331 -17.55 -29.51 18.00
C LEU A 331 -17.09 -29.44 16.55
N THR A 332 -17.37 -28.31 15.91
CA THR A 332 -16.82 -27.99 14.59
C THR A 332 -15.92 -26.76 14.67
N PHE A 333 -14.81 -26.82 13.96
CA PHE A 333 -13.75 -25.81 13.99
C PHE A 333 -13.59 -25.19 12.61
N LYS A 334 -13.34 -23.88 12.56
CA LYS A 334 -12.94 -23.18 11.34
C LYS A 334 -11.74 -22.28 11.64
N THR A 335 -10.68 -22.48 10.88
CA THR A 335 -9.41 -21.73 11.01
C THR A 335 -9.31 -20.72 9.88
N GLU A 336 -9.18 -19.44 10.22
CA GLU A 336 -9.06 -18.32 9.28
C GLU A 336 -7.74 -17.58 9.56
N PRO A 337 -6.63 -17.95 8.89
CA PRO A 337 -5.37 -17.22 9.01
C PRO A 337 -5.46 -15.87 8.30
N LEU A 338 -4.85 -14.83 8.87
CA LEU A 338 -4.61 -13.56 8.22
C LEU A 338 -3.14 -13.53 7.78
N ILE A 339 -2.89 -13.48 6.47
CA ILE A 339 -1.55 -13.40 5.89
C ILE A 339 -1.43 -12.07 5.15
N PHE A 340 -0.34 -11.35 5.39
CA PHE A 340 -0.04 -10.08 4.73
C PHE A 340 1.41 -10.10 4.24
N ASN A 341 1.63 -9.82 2.95
CA ASN A 341 2.94 -9.89 2.29
C ASN A 341 3.71 -11.19 2.58
N GLY A 342 3.02 -12.33 2.48
CA GLY A 342 3.62 -13.66 2.73
C GLY A 342 3.87 -14.01 4.20
N ARG A 343 3.62 -13.10 5.14
CA ARG A 343 3.80 -13.33 6.59
C ARG A 343 2.45 -13.57 7.27
N LEU A 344 2.36 -14.62 8.09
CA LEU A 344 1.22 -14.83 8.98
C LEU A 344 1.13 -13.67 9.97
N ILE A 345 -0.05 -13.11 10.26
CA ILE A 345 -0.24 -12.01 11.22
C ILE A 345 -1.04 -12.47 12.44
N SER A 346 -2.07 -13.27 12.19
CA SER A 346 -2.94 -13.81 13.25
C SER A 346 -3.70 -15.03 12.73
N ILE A 347 -4.23 -15.84 13.64
CA ILE A 347 -5.16 -16.92 13.30
C ILE A 347 -6.46 -16.70 14.06
N LYS A 348 -7.58 -16.66 13.34
CA LYS A 348 -8.91 -16.66 13.94
C LYS A 348 -9.44 -18.10 13.96
N PHE A 349 -9.59 -18.65 15.15
CA PHE A 349 -10.05 -20.02 15.38
C PHE A 349 -11.49 -20.01 15.91
N LYS A 350 -12.44 -20.35 15.02
CA LYS A 350 -13.87 -20.38 15.33
C LYS A 350 -14.28 -21.76 15.81
N ILE A 351 -14.97 -21.83 16.93
CA ILE A 351 -15.43 -23.06 17.57
C ILE A 351 -16.96 -23.00 17.60
N LYS A 352 -17.64 -24.04 17.10
CA LYS A 352 -19.10 -24.12 17.06
C LYS A 352 -19.61 -25.40 17.71
N LYS A 353 -20.69 -25.27 18.49
CA LYS A 353 -21.49 -26.38 19.06
C LYS A 353 -22.96 -26.11 18.78
N GLY A 354 -23.52 -26.76 17.75
CA GLY A 354 -24.87 -26.44 17.27
C GLY A 354 -25.00 -24.96 16.88
N LYS A 355 -25.93 -24.23 17.52
CA LYS A 355 -26.14 -22.79 17.28
C LYS A 355 -25.15 -21.88 18.03
N GLN A 356 -24.44 -22.40 19.03
CA GLN A 356 -23.49 -21.62 19.81
C GLN A 356 -22.16 -21.53 19.08
N SER A 357 -21.53 -20.34 19.09
CA SER A 357 -20.21 -20.15 18.51
C SER A 357 -19.36 -19.23 19.38
N ARG A 358 -18.06 -19.54 19.47
CA ARG A 358 -17.05 -18.67 20.09
C ARG A 358 -15.81 -18.59 19.20
N VAL A 359 -15.00 -17.56 19.42
CA VAL A 359 -13.81 -17.29 18.63
C VAL A 359 -12.62 -17.11 19.56
N ILE A 360 -11.54 -17.84 19.28
CA ILE A 360 -10.23 -17.62 19.87
C ILE A 360 -9.34 -16.97 18.81
N TRP A 361 -8.66 -15.89 19.17
CA TRP A 361 -7.72 -15.19 18.30
C TRP A 361 -6.29 -15.48 18.77
N PHE A 362 -5.49 -16.11 17.91
CA PHE A 362 -4.05 -16.21 18.09
C PHE A 362 -3.38 -14.99 17.47
N LYS A 363 -2.54 -14.31 18.25
CA LYS A 363 -1.96 -13.02 17.90
C LYS A 363 -0.45 -13.00 18.16
N ASP A 364 0.26 -12.23 17.35
CA ASP A 364 1.67 -11.92 17.58
C ASP A 364 1.81 -10.68 18.46
N SER A 365 2.34 -10.86 19.67
CA SER A 365 2.64 -9.72 20.54
C SER A 365 3.78 -8.85 20.00
N TYR A 366 4.69 -9.40 19.18
CA TYR A 366 5.82 -8.65 18.62
C TYR A 366 5.38 -7.56 17.63
N LEU A 367 4.23 -7.73 16.98
CA LEU A 367 3.64 -6.71 16.09
C LEU A 367 3.04 -5.53 16.86
N MET A 368 2.79 -5.68 18.17
CA MET A 368 2.36 -4.61 19.06
C MET A 368 3.52 -4.05 19.90
N LEU A 369 4.47 -4.91 20.27
CA LEU A 369 5.59 -4.63 21.16
C LEU A 369 6.89 -5.10 20.48
N PRO A 370 7.50 -4.29 19.59
CA PRO A 370 8.55 -4.70 18.67
C PRO A 370 9.94 -4.74 19.31
N LEU A 371 10.06 -5.37 20.47
CA LEU A 371 11.31 -5.60 21.19
C LEU A 371 11.33 -7.04 21.68
N SER A 372 12.52 -7.58 21.97
CA SER A 372 12.62 -8.93 22.54
C SER A 372 11.92 -9.02 23.90
N LEU A 373 11.39 -10.20 24.23
CA LEU A 373 10.69 -10.41 25.50
C LEU A 373 11.52 -10.01 26.73
N ARG A 374 12.84 -10.23 26.69
CA ARG A 374 13.77 -9.78 27.74
C ARG A 374 13.85 -8.26 27.83
N ALA A 375 14.01 -7.56 26.70
CA ALA A 375 14.07 -6.10 26.66
C ALA A 375 12.74 -5.47 27.11
N LEU A 376 11.61 -6.08 26.74
CA LEU A 376 10.29 -5.66 27.23
C LEU A 376 10.16 -5.88 28.74
N GLY A 377 10.61 -7.03 29.26
CA GLY A 377 10.61 -7.30 30.70
C GLY A 377 11.35 -6.21 31.48
N LEU A 378 12.52 -5.78 30.99
CA LEU A 378 13.27 -4.67 31.57
C LEU A 378 12.53 -3.33 31.43
N ALA A 379 12.01 -3.00 30.25
CA ALA A 379 11.37 -1.72 29.97
C ALA A 379 10.08 -1.51 30.78
N PHE A 380 9.33 -2.57 31.06
CA PHE A 380 8.09 -2.52 31.85
C PHE A 380 8.31 -2.77 33.35
N ASN A 381 9.58 -2.76 33.80
CA ASN A 381 9.98 -3.10 35.17
C ASN A 381 9.26 -4.38 35.64
N GLY A 382 9.36 -5.41 34.81
CA GLY A 382 8.70 -6.70 35.01
C GLY A 382 9.31 -7.44 36.18
N ASP A 383 8.48 -8.03 37.04
CA ASP A 383 8.97 -8.87 38.15
C ASP A 383 9.64 -10.15 37.64
N HIS A 384 9.37 -10.52 36.37
CA HIS A 384 9.83 -11.73 35.73
C HIS A 384 10.56 -11.38 34.43
N ILE A 385 11.88 -11.57 34.41
CA ILE A 385 12.70 -11.39 33.22
C ILE A 385 12.91 -12.75 32.55
N LYS A 386 12.82 -12.79 31.22
CA LYS A 386 13.12 -13.99 30.40
C LYS A 386 14.48 -14.57 30.80
N THR A 387 14.50 -15.85 31.13
CA THR A 387 15.70 -16.56 31.58
C THR A 387 16.52 -17.09 30.39
N TYR A 388 17.50 -17.96 30.65
CA TYR A 388 18.24 -18.69 29.63
C TYR A 388 17.88 -20.17 29.71
N LEU A 389 17.92 -20.86 28.57
CA LEU A 389 17.79 -22.31 28.47
C LEU A 389 18.97 -22.82 27.62
N PRO A 390 19.65 -23.90 28.03
CA PRO A 390 20.67 -24.51 27.18
C PRO A 390 20.03 -25.15 25.97
N PHE A 391 20.78 -25.26 24.90
CA PHE A 391 20.33 -25.83 23.65
C PHE A 391 20.70 -27.30 23.54
N VAL A 392 19.77 -28.15 23.08
CA VAL A 392 20.02 -29.56 22.80
C VAL A 392 19.61 -29.92 21.36
N ASN A 393 20.36 -30.87 20.78
CA ASN A 393 20.25 -31.29 19.38
C ASN A 393 19.71 -32.72 19.21
N SER A 394 19.13 -33.30 20.25
CA SER A 394 18.53 -34.63 20.17
C SER A 394 17.44 -34.83 21.22
N TYR A 395 16.59 -35.82 20.98
CA TYR A 395 15.56 -36.23 21.93
C TYR A 395 16.15 -36.74 23.24
N GLU A 396 17.25 -37.49 23.21
CA GLU A 396 17.95 -37.99 24.41
C GLU A 396 18.43 -36.84 25.28
N GLY A 397 18.86 -35.73 24.67
CA GLY A 397 19.21 -34.50 25.38
C GLY A 397 18.05 -33.91 26.18
N LEU A 398 16.80 -34.07 25.71
CA LEU A 398 15.60 -33.61 26.42
C LEU A 398 15.33 -34.43 27.69
N LEU A 399 15.76 -35.69 27.72
CA LEU A 399 15.61 -36.62 28.84
C LEU A 399 16.79 -36.55 29.83
N TYR A 400 17.76 -35.66 29.59
CA TYR A 400 18.95 -35.56 30.40
C TYR A 400 18.62 -35.22 31.86
N VAL A 401 19.11 -36.06 32.77
CA VAL A 401 19.12 -35.84 34.23
C VAL A 401 20.53 -36.09 34.73
N GLY A 402 21.19 -35.07 35.25
CA GLY A 402 22.61 -35.17 35.58
C GLY A 402 23.15 -33.93 36.25
N ASP A 403 24.42 -33.64 36.00
CA ASP A 403 25.05 -32.42 36.47
C ASP A 403 24.70 -31.28 35.50
N ILE A 404 24.86 -30.02 35.91
CA ILE A 404 24.53 -28.89 35.02
C ILE A 404 25.39 -28.93 33.74
N LEU A 405 24.75 -28.64 32.59
CA LEU A 405 25.44 -28.58 31.31
C LEU A 405 26.51 -27.48 31.28
N ASP A 406 27.60 -27.74 30.57
CA ASP A 406 28.68 -26.78 30.32
C ASP A 406 28.14 -25.49 29.68
N ILE A 407 28.78 -24.35 29.98
CA ILE A 407 28.36 -23.03 29.47
C ILE A 407 28.28 -22.97 27.93
N SER A 408 29.05 -23.80 27.21
CA SER A 408 29.01 -23.90 25.75
C SER A 408 27.64 -24.28 25.18
N TYR A 409 26.78 -24.95 25.97
CA TYR A 409 25.40 -25.25 25.59
C TYR A 409 24.45 -24.05 25.72
N TRP A 410 24.88 -22.94 26.34
CA TRP A 410 24.03 -21.80 26.65
C TRP A 410 24.30 -20.62 25.72
N LYS A 411 23.35 -20.31 24.84
CA LYS A 411 23.51 -19.22 23.87
C LYS A 411 23.34 -17.84 24.54
N GLY A 412 24.44 -17.09 24.60
CA GLY A 412 24.42 -15.67 25.00
C GLY A 412 24.16 -15.41 26.49
N ILE A 413 24.39 -16.40 27.34
CA ILE A 413 24.34 -16.23 28.80
C ILE A 413 25.61 -15.50 29.29
N PRO A 414 25.48 -14.47 30.14
CA PRO A 414 26.62 -13.88 30.86
C PRO A 414 27.26 -14.89 31.82
N GLN A 415 28.58 -14.82 31.98
CA GLN A 415 29.33 -15.75 32.84
C GLN A 415 28.85 -15.71 34.29
N ASP A 416 28.50 -14.54 34.81
CA ASP A 416 28.01 -14.36 36.17
C ASP A 416 26.61 -14.99 36.36
N GLU A 417 25.73 -14.87 35.37
CA GLU A 417 24.42 -15.55 35.38
C GLU A 417 24.58 -17.07 35.33
N TYR A 418 25.47 -17.59 34.48
CA TYR A 418 25.77 -19.02 34.44
C TYR A 418 26.31 -19.51 35.79
N ASN A 419 27.26 -18.79 36.39
CA ASN A 419 27.84 -19.15 37.68
C ASN A 419 26.78 -19.21 38.80
N LYS A 420 25.77 -18.33 38.77
CA LYS A 420 24.63 -18.39 39.72
C LYS A 420 23.85 -19.70 39.54
N ILE A 421 23.50 -20.06 38.31
CA ILE A 421 22.79 -21.32 38.02
C ILE A 421 23.65 -22.53 38.44
N TYR A 422 24.94 -22.52 38.07
CA TYR A 422 25.89 -23.57 38.43
C TYR A 422 25.94 -23.78 39.95
N SER A 423 26.10 -22.71 40.72
CA SER A 423 26.15 -22.76 42.19
C SER A 423 24.87 -23.34 42.81
N PHE A 424 23.70 -23.06 42.23
CA PHE A 424 22.42 -23.58 42.69
C PHE A 424 22.31 -25.11 42.50
N PHE A 425 22.98 -25.67 41.49
CA PHE A 425 22.96 -27.10 41.16
C PHE A 425 24.18 -27.91 41.64
N GLN A 426 25.17 -27.30 42.32
CA GLN A 426 26.41 -28.01 42.75
C GLN A 426 26.20 -29.31 43.54
N ASN A 427 25.05 -29.48 44.20
CA ASN A 427 24.68 -30.70 44.94
C ASN A 427 23.28 -31.21 44.57
N ARG A 428 22.78 -30.89 43.37
CA ARG A 428 21.44 -31.25 42.91
C ARG A 428 21.51 -31.78 41.49
N LYS A 429 20.65 -32.74 41.16
CA LYS A 429 20.49 -33.18 39.78
C LYS A 429 19.70 -32.14 38.99
N TRP A 430 20.26 -31.77 37.85
CA TRP A 430 19.66 -30.89 36.86
C TRP A 430 18.88 -31.74 35.85
N SER A 431 17.65 -31.34 35.53
CA SER A 431 16.76 -32.04 34.60
C SER A 431 16.38 -31.09 33.47
N TYR A 432 16.73 -31.45 32.22
CA TYR A 432 16.44 -30.61 31.06
C TYR A 432 14.94 -30.36 30.93
N GLN A 433 14.14 -31.41 31.06
CA GLN A 433 12.68 -31.33 30.99
C GLN A 433 12.10 -30.39 32.05
N THR A 434 12.51 -30.53 33.32
CA THR A 434 11.99 -29.71 34.42
C THR A 434 12.33 -28.24 34.23
N GLU A 435 13.56 -27.95 33.82
CA GLU A 435 14.02 -26.58 33.60
C GLU A 435 13.41 -25.96 32.34
N SER A 436 13.16 -26.75 31.29
CA SER A 436 12.45 -26.28 30.08
C SER A 436 11.01 -25.88 30.40
N ILE A 437 10.30 -26.68 31.20
CA ILE A 437 8.94 -26.35 31.65
C ILE A 437 8.96 -25.07 32.49
N LEU A 438 9.90 -24.94 33.43
CA LEU A 438 10.04 -23.75 34.26
C LEU A 438 10.40 -22.50 33.43
N TYR A 439 11.28 -22.65 32.45
CA TYR A 439 11.67 -21.60 31.52
C TYR A 439 10.45 -21.11 30.71
N CYS A 440 9.72 -22.04 30.09
CA CYS A 440 8.55 -21.73 29.27
C CYS A 440 7.43 -21.09 30.11
N TYR A 441 7.26 -21.53 31.37
CA TYR A 441 6.38 -20.85 32.35
C TYR A 441 6.80 -19.39 32.59
N LYS A 442 8.09 -19.13 32.82
CA LYS A 442 8.60 -17.77 33.07
C LYS A 442 8.41 -16.87 31.85
N ASP A 443 8.59 -17.40 30.65
CA ASP A 443 8.37 -16.66 29.41
C ASP A 443 6.89 -16.32 29.20
N CYS A 444 5.99 -17.29 29.36
CA CYS A 444 4.55 -17.03 29.34
C CYS A 444 4.14 -15.99 30.39
N LYS A 445 4.71 -16.07 31.60
CA LYS A 445 4.44 -15.14 32.70
C LYS A 445 4.92 -13.73 32.41
N CYS A 446 6.15 -13.59 31.91
CA CYS A 446 6.72 -12.33 31.47
C CYS A 446 5.83 -11.68 30.39
N LEU A 447 5.47 -12.44 29.35
CA LEU A 447 4.63 -11.95 28.26
C LEU A 447 3.25 -11.48 28.76
N LEU A 448 2.59 -12.28 29.59
CA LEU A 448 1.27 -11.94 30.13
C LEU A 448 1.33 -10.68 31.01
N GLU A 449 2.37 -10.53 31.82
CA GLU A 449 2.59 -9.34 32.66
C GLU A 449 2.77 -8.07 31.80
N ILE A 450 3.62 -8.15 30.76
CA ILE A 450 3.86 -7.05 29.83
C ILE A 450 2.57 -6.66 29.10
N LEU A 451 1.80 -7.64 28.59
CA LEU A 451 0.55 -7.39 27.89
C LEU A 451 -0.46 -6.66 28.79
N ASN A 452 -0.58 -7.09 30.05
CA ASN A 452 -1.47 -6.45 31.02
C ASN A 452 -1.00 -5.03 31.36
N LYS A 453 0.29 -4.82 31.62
CA LYS A 453 0.85 -3.49 31.89
C LYS A 453 0.64 -2.55 30.69
N PHE A 454 0.93 -3.02 29.47
CA PHE A 454 0.75 -2.24 28.25
C PHE A 454 -0.73 -1.89 28.00
N ASN A 455 -1.64 -2.87 28.13
CA ASN A 455 -3.07 -2.60 27.99
C ASN A 455 -3.56 -1.58 29.03
N ASN A 456 -3.14 -1.70 30.29
CA ASN A 456 -3.50 -0.76 31.34
C ASN A 456 -3.00 0.66 31.06
N LEU A 457 -1.76 0.81 30.57
CA LEU A 457 -1.21 2.10 30.21
C LEU A 457 -2.02 2.76 29.08
N VAL A 458 -2.24 2.04 27.98
CA VAL A 458 -2.98 2.57 26.82
C VAL A 458 -4.44 2.86 27.19
N PHE A 459 -5.09 1.98 27.96
CA PHE A 459 -6.47 2.19 28.35
C PHE A 459 -6.62 3.34 29.36
N LYS A 460 -5.69 3.51 30.30
CA LYS A 460 -5.74 4.64 31.24
C LYS A 460 -5.71 5.98 30.51
N GLU A 461 -4.85 6.09 29.51
CA GLU A 461 -4.64 7.32 28.74
C GLU A 461 -5.74 7.54 27.69
N PHE A 462 -6.04 6.51 26.90
CA PHE A 462 -6.87 6.65 25.70
C PHE A 462 -8.19 5.88 25.79
N LYS A 463 -8.51 5.18 26.88
CA LYS A 463 -9.75 4.36 26.95
C LYS A 463 -9.91 3.45 25.73
N VAL A 464 -8.81 2.82 25.30
CA VAL A 464 -8.77 1.90 24.17
C VAL A 464 -8.14 0.59 24.62
N ASN A 465 -8.81 -0.53 24.35
CA ASN A 465 -8.30 -1.87 24.60
C ASN A 465 -7.36 -2.31 23.48
N VAL A 466 -6.12 -2.66 23.84
CA VAL A 466 -5.07 -3.06 22.89
C VAL A 466 -5.36 -4.41 22.23
N HIS A 467 -6.12 -5.27 22.90
CA HIS A 467 -6.44 -6.61 22.41
C HIS A 467 -7.42 -6.61 21.25
N ASP A 468 -8.02 -5.48 20.87
CA ASP A 468 -8.84 -5.39 19.66
C ASP A 468 -8.00 -5.04 18.42
N SER A 469 -6.75 -4.64 18.61
CA SER A 469 -5.80 -4.36 17.54
C SER A 469 -4.89 -5.56 17.28
N LEU A 470 -4.37 -5.67 16.07
CA LEU A 470 -3.41 -6.72 15.67
C LEU A 470 -1.97 -6.20 15.69
N THR A 471 -1.78 -4.92 15.46
CA THR A 471 -0.47 -4.29 15.31
C THR A 471 -0.46 -2.92 15.99
N LEU A 472 0.73 -2.43 16.32
CA LEU A 472 0.90 -1.09 16.91
C LEU A 472 0.36 0.04 16.00
N PRO A 473 0.59 0.05 14.67
CA PRO A 473 -0.06 1.02 13.78
C PRO A 473 -1.59 0.93 13.77
N SER A 474 -2.15 -0.28 13.85
CA SER A 474 -3.60 -0.47 13.97
C SER A 474 -4.16 0.08 15.29
N LEU A 475 -3.40 -0.05 16.38
CA LEU A 475 -3.74 0.54 17.67
C LEU A 475 -3.68 2.08 17.62
N ALA A 476 -2.60 2.64 17.07
CA ALA A 476 -2.46 4.09 16.91
C ALA A 476 -3.61 4.67 16.07
N MET A 477 -3.99 4.00 14.98
CA MET A 477 -5.15 4.39 14.18
C MET A 477 -6.47 4.28 14.96
N LYS A 478 -6.65 3.24 15.81
CA LYS A 478 -7.84 3.11 16.67
C LYS A 478 -7.92 4.29 17.65
N ILE A 479 -6.80 4.66 18.29
CA ILE A 479 -6.70 5.82 19.20
C ILE A 479 -7.01 7.13 18.46
N PHE A 480 -6.38 7.35 17.30
CA PHE A 480 -6.62 8.53 16.47
C PHE A 480 -8.09 8.70 16.12
N LYS A 481 -8.73 7.62 15.64
CA LYS A 481 -10.14 7.61 15.26
C LYS A 481 -11.11 7.79 16.43
N ALA A 482 -10.69 7.45 17.65
CA ALA A 482 -11.52 7.54 18.84
C ALA A 482 -11.51 8.92 19.49
N HIS A 483 -10.37 9.64 19.42
CA HIS A 483 -10.18 10.87 20.21
C HIS A 483 -9.83 12.11 19.40
N PHE A 484 -9.28 11.93 18.20
CA PHE A 484 -8.64 13.04 17.48
C PHE A 484 -9.27 13.31 16.11
N MET A 485 -9.89 12.30 15.49
CA MET A 485 -10.54 12.44 14.19
C MET A 485 -11.95 12.99 14.34
N LYS A 486 -12.29 14.08 13.64
CA LYS A 486 -13.67 14.56 13.55
C LYS A 486 -14.46 13.79 12.51
N ASP A 487 -15.78 13.76 12.70
CA ASP A 487 -16.68 13.15 11.73
C ASP A 487 -16.59 13.88 10.38
N ASN A 488 -16.56 13.08 9.31
CA ASN A 488 -16.56 13.54 7.92
C ASN A 488 -15.39 14.45 7.51
N GLU A 489 -14.26 14.39 8.23
CA GLU A 489 -13.07 15.21 7.93
C GLU A 489 -12.09 14.50 6.99
N ILE A 490 -11.89 13.19 7.18
CA ILE A 490 -10.91 12.40 6.40
C ILE A 490 -11.66 11.44 5.48
N PHE A 491 -11.37 11.50 4.18
CA PHE A 491 -12.02 10.70 3.14
C PHE A 491 -11.13 9.57 2.65
N LYS A 492 -11.74 8.44 2.33
CA LYS A 492 -11.05 7.31 1.70
C LYS A 492 -10.88 7.60 0.22
N ILE A 493 -9.64 7.79 -0.20
CA ILE A 493 -9.25 7.93 -1.60
C ILE A 493 -8.94 6.52 -2.13
N VAL A 494 -9.38 6.22 -3.35
CA VAL A 494 -9.18 4.93 -4.01
C VAL A 494 -8.85 5.11 -5.49
N GLY A 495 -8.23 4.09 -6.08
CA GLY A 495 -7.86 4.07 -7.50
C GLY A 495 -6.70 5.01 -7.81
N ARG A 496 -6.68 5.56 -9.03
CA ARG A 496 -5.50 6.26 -9.55
C ARG A 496 -5.01 7.42 -8.68
N VAL A 497 -5.91 8.17 -8.07
CA VAL A 497 -5.52 9.29 -7.19
C VAL A 497 -4.77 8.80 -5.96
N GLU A 498 -5.16 7.65 -5.39
CA GLU A 498 -4.45 7.06 -4.25
C GLU A 498 -3.07 6.53 -4.68
N GLU A 499 -2.98 5.92 -5.87
CA GLU A 499 -1.72 5.48 -6.45
C GLU A 499 -0.76 6.65 -6.66
N ASP A 500 -1.22 7.73 -7.30
CA ASP A 500 -0.40 8.92 -7.58
C ASP A 500 0.10 9.57 -6.27
N ILE A 501 -0.75 9.65 -5.23
CA ILE A 501 -0.35 10.16 -3.90
C ILE A 501 0.71 9.23 -3.27
N ARG A 502 0.53 7.91 -3.38
CA ARG A 502 1.46 6.93 -2.82
C ARG A 502 2.81 6.94 -3.55
N GLU A 503 2.82 7.13 -4.86
CA GLU A 503 4.04 7.28 -5.66
C GLU A 503 4.81 8.57 -5.31
N ALA A 504 4.10 9.64 -4.95
CA ALA A 504 4.70 10.90 -4.51
C ALA A 504 5.22 10.85 -3.05
N TYR A 505 4.81 9.87 -2.26
CA TYR A 505 5.22 9.74 -0.87
C TYR A 505 6.65 9.18 -0.77
N SER A 506 7.54 9.92 -0.13
CA SER A 506 8.91 9.49 0.18
C SER A 506 9.11 9.30 1.68
N GLY A 507 10.02 8.39 2.04
CA GLY A 507 10.39 8.14 3.44
C GLY A 507 11.34 9.21 4.00
N GLY A 508 11.94 8.92 5.16
CA GLY A 508 12.96 9.79 5.75
C GLY A 508 14.17 9.97 4.83
N CYS A 509 14.68 11.20 4.73
CA CYS A 509 15.91 11.48 4.01
C CYS A 509 17.10 10.83 4.73
N LEU A 510 17.83 9.98 4.05
CA LEU A 510 19.10 9.44 4.53
C LEU A 510 20.23 10.19 3.83
N HIS A 511 20.99 10.97 4.61
CA HIS A 511 22.24 11.54 4.12
C HIS A 511 23.34 10.48 4.26
N PRO A 512 24.03 10.07 3.17
CA PRO A 512 25.21 9.23 3.29
C PRO A 512 26.27 10.01 4.08
N SER A 513 26.65 9.48 5.23
CA SER A 513 27.75 9.96 6.07
C SER A 513 29.08 9.42 5.58
#